data_AF-A0AA36GUZ9-F1
#
_entry.id   AF-A0AA36GUZ9-F1
#
_cell.length_a   1.000
_cell.length_b   1.000
_cell.length_c   1.000
_cell.angle_alpha   90.00
_cell.angle_beta   90.00
_cell.angle_gamma   90.00
#
_symmetry.space_group_name_H-M   'P 1'
#
loop_
_entity.id
_entity.type
_entity.pdbx_description
1 polymer ?
#
loop_
_entity_poly.entity_id
_entity_poly.type
_entity_poly.pdbx_seq_one_letter_code
_entity_poly.pdbx_strand_id
1 'polypeptide(L)'
;MQAIAVLAILAIVNIVAGEGVGVFPKNAVWEFLDLRKINNNMTLTLAERRQKKMEWAEKFGVKKQYTDYVQKRASMVDKTMAFLASLPKLYKQYCDTWDGAKLFKDIEAEQKKLAAMYEKEFAVMNLAKDLVEREEHKI
;
A
#
# COMPACT_ATOMS: atom_id res chain seq x y z
N MET A 1 -2.61 12.59 15.93
CA MET A 1 -2.35 13.08 14.55
C MET A 1 -0.88 13.50 14.28
N GLN A 2 -0.01 13.68 15.28
CA GLN A 2 1.39 14.10 15.05
C GLN A 2 2.32 12.96 14.56
N ALA A 3 2.05 11.71 14.93
CA ALA A 3 2.92 10.57 14.58
C ALA A 3 2.96 10.23 13.06
N ILE A 4 1.87 10.46 12.33
CA ILE A 4 1.79 10.14 10.89
C ILE A 4 2.63 11.12 10.05
N ALA A 5 2.68 12.40 10.45
CA ALA A 5 3.51 13.39 9.78
C ALA A 5 5.01 13.13 10.00
N VAL A 6 5.38 12.69 11.21
CA VAL A 6 6.76 12.32 11.55
C VAL A 6 7.20 11.06 10.80
N LEU A 7 6.31 10.08 10.61
CA LEU A 7 6.59 8.88 9.80
C LEU A 7 6.73 9.18 8.30
N ALA A 8 5.99 10.15 7.76
CA ALA A 8 6.15 10.57 6.37
C ALA A 8 7.47 11.33 6.14
N ILE A 9 7.89 12.14 7.11
CA ILE A 9 9.19 12.81 7.12
C ILE A 9 10.31 11.77 7.25
N LEU A 10 10.21 10.81 8.17
CA LEU A 10 11.15 9.69 8.30
C LEU A 10 11.19 8.80 7.07
N ALA A 11 10.07 8.57 6.38
CA ALA A 11 10.07 7.78 5.14
C ALA A 11 10.77 8.53 4.00
N ILE A 12 10.56 9.84 3.85
CA ILE A 12 11.24 10.66 2.83
C ILE A 12 12.73 10.84 3.18
N VAL A 13 13.07 11.03 4.46
CA VAL A 13 14.45 11.13 4.96
C VAL A 13 15.19 9.79 4.84
N ASN A 14 14.55 8.66 5.19
CA ASN A 14 15.16 7.32 5.09
C ASN A 14 15.27 6.81 3.65
N ILE A 15 14.41 7.24 2.72
CA ILE A 15 14.56 6.94 1.28
C ILE A 15 15.83 7.62 0.72
N VAL A 16 16.30 8.71 1.32
CA VAL A 16 17.41 9.52 0.79
C VAL A 16 18.72 9.32 1.57
N ALA A 17 18.68 8.93 2.84
CA ALA A 17 19.88 8.69 3.65
C ALA A 17 20.60 7.35 3.34
N GLY A 18 19.97 6.44 2.59
CA GLY A 18 20.53 5.14 2.24
C GLY A 18 21.51 5.14 1.05
N GLU A 19 21.49 6.19 0.22
CA GLU A 19 22.38 6.32 -0.94
C GLU A 19 22.97 7.73 -0.92
N GLY A 20 24.23 7.84 -0.48
CA GLY A 20 24.88 9.12 -0.22
C GLY A 20 24.94 10.05 -1.43
N VAL A 21 23.95 10.93 -1.60
CA VAL A 21 24.04 12.17 -2.40
C VAL A 21 23.00 13.19 -1.88
N GLY A 22 23.49 14.36 -1.45
CA GLY A 22 22.71 15.61 -1.43
C GLY A 22 22.26 16.10 -0.06
N VAL A 23 22.99 17.07 0.48
CA VAL A 23 22.58 17.89 1.63
C VAL A 23 21.24 18.57 1.30
N PHE A 24 20.18 18.22 2.03
CA PHE A 24 18.92 18.96 1.98
C PHE A 24 19.17 20.41 2.45
N PRO A 25 18.65 21.45 1.76
CA PRO A 25 18.77 22.81 2.24
C PRO A 25 18.16 22.92 3.65
N LYS A 26 18.80 23.69 4.54
CA LYS A 26 18.40 23.86 5.96
C LYS A 26 16.97 24.43 6.16
N ASN A 27 16.23 24.71 5.09
CA ASN A 27 14.91 25.32 5.07
C ASN A 27 13.76 24.30 4.92
N ALA A 28 14.07 22.99 4.88
CA ALA A 28 13.17 21.86 4.61
C ALA A 28 11.86 21.81 5.43
N VAL A 29 11.84 22.42 6.63
CA VAL A 29 10.65 22.46 7.51
C VAL A 29 9.53 23.34 6.91
N TRP A 30 9.88 24.48 6.31
CA TRP A 30 8.92 25.35 5.63
C TRP A 30 8.47 24.75 4.28
N GLU A 31 9.36 23.99 3.64
CA GLU A 31 9.14 23.33 2.35
C GLU A 31 8.16 22.14 2.43
N PHE A 32 8.08 21.45 3.59
CA PHE A 32 7.05 20.43 3.87
C PHE A 32 5.64 21.02 3.92
N LEU A 33 5.48 22.27 4.37
CA LEU A 33 4.18 22.92 4.44
C LEU A 33 3.60 23.15 3.04
N ASP A 34 4.43 23.42 2.04
CA ASP A 34 3.97 23.60 0.66
C ASP A 34 3.53 22.27 0.03
N LEU A 35 4.27 21.18 0.26
CA LEU A 35 3.80 19.84 -0.12
C LEU A 35 2.51 19.45 0.58
N ARG A 36 2.37 19.79 1.87
CA ARG A 36 1.15 19.56 2.64
C ARG A 36 -0.04 20.37 2.10
N LYS A 37 0.18 21.64 1.72
CA LYS A 37 -0.85 22.46 1.07
C LYS A 37 -1.30 21.83 -0.24
N ILE A 38 -0.35 21.38 -1.09
CA ILE A 38 -0.70 20.68 -2.35
C ILE A 38 -1.47 19.38 -2.07
N ASN A 39 -1.06 18.60 -1.08
CA ASN A 39 -1.73 17.34 -0.70
C ASN A 39 -3.13 17.53 -0.15
N ASN A 40 -3.35 18.60 0.62
CA ASN A 40 -4.62 18.84 1.29
C ASN A 40 -5.55 19.75 0.46
N ASN A 41 -5.10 20.25 -0.69
CA ASN A 41 -5.91 21.11 -1.51
C ASN A 41 -6.98 20.29 -2.26
N MET A 42 -8.17 20.25 -1.68
CA MET A 42 -9.34 19.55 -2.19
C MET A 42 -9.89 20.11 -3.50
N THR A 43 -9.45 21.30 -3.94
CA THR A 43 -9.88 21.87 -5.23
C THR A 43 -9.03 21.39 -6.41
N LEU A 44 -7.89 20.74 -6.15
CA LEU A 44 -7.02 20.21 -7.19
C LEU A 44 -7.30 18.74 -7.46
N THR A 45 -7.34 18.39 -8.75
CA THR A 45 -7.28 17.01 -9.23
C THR A 45 -5.95 16.36 -8.87
N LEU A 46 -5.90 15.02 -8.91
CA LEU A 46 -4.67 14.27 -8.68
C LEU A 46 -3.58 14.60 -9.72
N ALA A 47 -3.97 14.89 -10.97
CA ALA A 47 -3.04 15.28 -12.03
C ALA A 47 -2.40 16.64 -11.72
N GLU A 48 -3.20 17.65 -11.35
CA GLU A 48 -2.70 18.97 -10.97
C GLU A 48 -1.83 18.92 -9.71
N ARG A 49 -2.21 18.11 -8.72
CA ARG A 49 -1.36 17.89 -7.54
C ARG A 49 -0.02 17.26 -7.91
N ARG A 50 0.00 16.32 -8.87
CA ARG A 50 1.24 15.69 -9.35
C ARG A 50 2.12 16.71 -10.08
N GLN A 51 1.54 17.53 -10.95
CA GLN A 51 2.24 18.60 -11.65
C GLN A 51 2.87 19.60 -10.67
N LYS A 52 2.10 20.11 -9.71
CA LYS A 52 2.62 21.07 -8.71
C LYS A 52 3.73 20.50 -7.83
N LYS A 53 3.69 19.20 -7.53
CA LYS A 53 4.78 18.51 -6.83
C LYS A 53 6.02 18.34 -7.71
N MET A 54 5.85 18.14 -9.01
CA MET A 54 6.95 18.08 -9.96
C MET A 54 7.65 19.45 -10.08
N GLU A 55 6.87 20.52 -10.21
CA GLU A 55 7.38 21.90 -10.21
C GLU A 55 8.11 22.24 -8.90
N TRP A 56 7.55 21.82 -7.75
CA TRP A 56 8.24 21.90 -6.46
C TRP A 56 9.56 21.12 -6.49
N ALA A 57 9.53 19.86 -6.95
CA ALA A 57 10.73 19.02 -6.98
C ALA A 57 11.82 19.57 -7.91
N GLU A 58 11.44 20.20 -9.02
CA GLU A 58 12.34 20.92 -9.93
C GLU A 58 12.97 22.14 -9.26
N LYS A 59 12.15 22.99 -8.64
CA LYS A 59 12.60 24.20 -7.93
C LYS A 59 13.67 23.90 -6.87
N PHE A 60 13.56 22.74 -6.21
CA PHE A 60 14.46 22.34 -5.13
C PHE A 60 15.49 21.28 -5.52
N GLY A 61 15.62 20.95 -6.81
CA GLY A 61 16.65 20.03 -7.30
C GLY A 61 16.46 18.55 -6.88
N VAL A 62 15.26 18.17 -6.43
CA VAL A 62 14.91 16.80 -6.00
C VAL A 62 14.00 16.06 -7.00
N LYS A 63 13.98 16.52 -8.26
CA LYS A 63 13.17 15.96 -9.35
C LYS A 63 13.36 14.45 -9.51
N LYS A 64 14.61 13.96 -9.44
CA LYS A 64 14.94 12.54 -9.60
C LYS A 64 14.29 11.70 -8.50
N GLN A 65 14.52 12.06 -7.25
CA GLN A 65 13.97 11.38 -6.07
C GLN A 65 12.44 11.36 -6.09
N TYR A 66 11.80 12.47 -6.51
CA TYR A 66 10.36 12.51 -6.67
C TYR A 66 9.85 11.60 -7.80
N THR A 67 10.56 11.56 -8.93
CA THR A 67 10.23 10.69 -10.07
C THR A 67 10.33 9.21 -9.68
N ASP A 68 11.41 8.82 -9.01
CA ASP A 68 11.64 7.45 -8.52
C ASP A 68 10.56 7.04 -7.51
N TYR A 69 10.18 7.95 -6.60
CA TYR A 69 9.07 7.74 -5.67
C TYR A 69 7.74 7.50 -6.40
N VAL A 70 7.41 8.31 -7.41
CA VAL A 70 6.17 8.17 -8.19
C VAL A 70 6.16 6.85 -8.95
N GLN A 71 7.27 6.46 -9.58
CA GLN A 71 7.41 5.19 -10.28
C GLN A 71 7.25 3.99 -9.34
N LYS A 72 7.91 4.02 -8.17
CA LYS A 72 7.76 2.99 -7.14
C LYS A 72 6.30 2.85 -6.70
N ARG A 73 5.60 3.96 -6.47
CA ARG A 73 4.18 3.97 -6.11
C ARG A 73 3.28 3.42 -7.22
N ALA A 74 3.53 3.77 -8.48
CA ALA A 74 2.79 3.21 -9.61
C ALA A 74 2.97 1.68 -9.67
N SER A 75 4.21 1.19 -9.56
CA SER A 75 4.49 -0.25 -9.54
C SER A 75 3.82 -0.97 -8.37
N MET A 76 3.67 -0.32 -7.22
CA MET A 76 2.94 -0.88 -6.09
C MET A 76 1.45 -0.99 -6.38
N VAL A 77 0.85 0.02 -7.02
CA VAL A 77 -0.56 -0.03 -7.43
C VAL A 77 -0.79 -1.18 -8.40
N ASP A 78 0.08 -1.36 -9.40
CA ASP A 78 -0.05 -2.46 -10.38
C ASP A 78 0.06 -3.83 -9.70
N LYS A 79 1.02 -4.00 -8.79
CA LYS A 79 1.15 -5.23 -8.00
C LYS A 79 -0.06 -5.48 -7.11
N THR A 80 -0.60 -4.43 -6.49
CA THR A 80 -1.83 -4.54 -5.68
C THR A 80 -3.02 -4.92 -6.54
N MET A 81 -3.17 -4.34 -7.74
CA MET A 81 -4.27 -4.71 -8.65
C MET A 81 -4.16 -6.18 -9.08
N ALA A 82 -2.96 -6.64 -9.46
CA ALA A 82 -2.75 -8.03 -9.83
C ALA A 82 -3.06 -9.00 -8.67
N PHE A 83 -2.63 -8.64 -7.46
CA PHE A 83 -2.95 -9.38 -6.24
C PHE A 83 -4.46 -9.41 -5.97
N LEU A 84 -5.15 -8.27 -6.01
CA LEU A 84 -6.60 -8.23 -5.77
C LEU A 84 -7.39 -9.01 -6.82
N ALA A 85 -6.90 -9.04 -8.07
CA ALA A 85 -7.51 -9.83 -9.14
C ALA A 85 -7.37 -11.35 -8.94
N SER A 86 -6.40 -11.82 -8.16
CA SER A 86 -6.25 -13.26 -7.87
C SER A 86 -7.21 -13.76 -6.79
N LEU A 87 -7.67 -12.87 -5.89
CA LEU A 87 -8.50 -13.21 -4.73
C LEU A 87 -9.82 -13.93 -5.08
N PRO A 88 -10.63 -13.52 -6.08
CA PRO A 88 -11.90 -14.19 -6.37
C PRO A 88 -11.73 -15.67 -6.76
N LYS A 89 -10.67 -15.96 -7.53
CA LYS A 89 -10.34 -17.33 -7.93
C LYS A 89 -9.93 -18.17 -6.72
N LEU A 90 -9.07 -17.63 -5.85
CA LEU A 90 -8.65 -18.32 -4.63
C LEU A 90 -9.83 -18.55 -3.68
N TYR A 91 -10.69 -17.55 -3.52
CA TYR A 91 -11.89 -17.66 -2.68
C TYR A 91 -12.81 -18.78 -3.18
N LYS A 92 -13.03 -18.87 -4.50
CA LYS A 92 -13.79 -19.99 -5.08
C LYS A 92 -13.14 -21.34 -4.76
N GLN A 93 -11.83 -21.48 -4.97
CA GLN A 93 -11.12 -22.72 -4.65
C GLN A 93 -11.25 -23.09 -3.16
N TYR A 94 -11.19 -22.11 -2.27
CA TYR A 94 -11.41 -22.32 -0.84
C TYR A 94 -12.84 -22.79 -0.56
N CYS A 95 -13.87 -22.14 -1.10
CA CYS A 95 -15.27 -22.57 -0.94
C CYS A 95 -15.52 -23.98 -1.50
N ASP A 96 -14.93 -24.31 -2.65
CA ASP A 96 -15.04 -25.63 -3.26
C ASP A 96 -14.43 -26.73 -2.37
N THR A 97 -13.46 -26.40 -1.49
CA THR A 97 -12.97 -27.37 -0.47
C THR A 97 -14.01 -27.70 0.61
N TRP A 98 -15.02 -26.85 0.79
CA TRP A 98 -16.08 -27.01 1.78
C TRP A 98 -17.37 -27.59 1.19
N ASP A 99 -17.31 -28.20 -0.01
CA ASP A 99 -18.47 -28.76 -0.72
C ASP A 99 -19.16 -29.95 0.01
N GLY A 100 -18.59 -30.42 1.13
CA GLY A 100 -19.15 -31.47 1.97
C GLY A 100 -18.90 -32.90 1.48
N ALA A 101 -18.19 -33.07 0.35
CA ALA A 101 -17.92 -34.38 -0.23
C ALA A 101 -16.64 -35.04 0.31
N LYS A 102 -15.71 -34.24 0.85
CA LYS A 102 -14.41 -34.72 1.35
C LYS A 102 -14.41 -34.92 2.87
N LEU A 103 -13.55 -35.83 3.33
CA LEU A 103 -13.29 -35.95 4.77
C LEU A 103 -12.59 -34.69 5.28
N PHE A 104 -12.89 -34.30 6.51
CA PHE A 104 -12.34 -33.09 7.12
C PHE A 104 -10.79 -33.04 7.10
N LYS A 105 -10.12 -34.18 7.31
CA LYS A 105 -8.65 -34.27 7.25
C LYS A 105 -8.09 -33.91 5.86
N ASP A 106 -8.84 -34.22 4.80
CA ASP A 106 -8.42 -33.97 3.42
C ASP A 106 -8.69 -32.51 3.06
N ILE A 107 -9.77 -31.93 3.59
CA ILE A 107 -10.07 -30.49 3.52
C ILE A 107 -8.95 -29.68 4.20
N GLU A 108 -8.53 -30.08 5.42
CA GLU A 108 -7.45 -29.41 6.15
C GLU A 108 -6.12 -29.46 5.37
N ALA A 109 -5.80 -30.60 4.77
CA ALA A 109 -4.60 -30.75 3.95
C ALA A 109 -4.63 -29.87 2.69
N GLU A 110 -5.78 -29.75 2.02
CA GLU A 110 -5.96 -28.89 0.85
C GLU A 110 -5.85 -27.41 1.21
N GLN A 111 -6.44 -26.99 2.33
CA GLN A 111 -6.30 -25.60 2.79
C GLN A 111 -4.87 -25.25 3.17
N LYS A 112 -4.14 -26.15 3.84
CA LYS A 112 -2.71 -25.94 4.12
C LYS A 112 -1.90 -25.77 2.83
N LYS A 113 -2.22 -26.53 1.78
CA LYS A 113 -1.56 -26.37 0.46
C LYS A 113 -1.90 -25.02 -0.19
N LEU A 114 -3.17 -24.61 -0.16
CA LEU A 114 -3.60 -23.32 -0.70
C LEU A 114 -2.94 -22.15 0.07
N ALA A 115 -2.88 -22.23 1.40
CA ALA A 115 -2.22 -21.24 2.24
C ALA A 115 -0.71 -21.16 1.96
N ALA A 116 -0.05 -22.30 1.74
CA ALA A 116 1.37 -22.31 1.39
C ALA A 116 1.65 -21.71 -0.01
N MET A 117 0.75 -21.95 -0.97
CA MET A 117 0.90 -21.46 -2.35
C MET A 117 0.53 -19.98 -2.51
N TYR A 118 -0.44 -19.50 -1.72
CA TYR A 118 -1.01 -18.16 -1.82
C TYR A 118 -1.01 -17.45 -0.46
N GLU A 119 0.13 -17.47 0.24
CA GLU A 119 0.27 -17.01 1.63
C GLU A 119 -0.36 -15.62 1.89
N LYS A 120 -0.09 -14.66 1.00
CA LYS A 120 -0.55 -13.28 1.16
C LYS A 120 -2.04 -13.15 0.92
N GLU A 121 -2.54 -13.78 -0.14
CA GLU A 121 -3.95 -13.79 -0.49
C GLU A 121 -4.80 -14.47 0.59
N PHE A 122 -4.29 -15.58 1.12
CA PHE A 122 -4.93 -16.33 2.20
C PHE A 122 -4.98 -15.52 3.50
N ALA A 123 -3.92 -14.76 3.81
CA ALA A 123 -3.93 -13.85 4.96
C ALA A 123 -5.00 -12.74 4.83
N VAL A 124 -5.18 -12.16 3.64
CA VAL A 124 -6.22 -11.15 3.39
C VAL A 124 -7.62 -11.76 3.48
N MET A 125 -7.81 -12.96 2.93
CA MET A 125 -9.08 -13.69 3.04
C MET A 125 -9.45 -13.99 4.50
N ASN A 126 -8.49 -14.46 5.31
CA ASN A 126 -8.71 -14.71 6.74
C ASN A 126 -9.07 -13.43 7.50
N LEU A 127 -8.39 -12.32 7.21
CA LEU A 127 -8.75 -11.03 7.80
C LEU A 127 -10.19 -10.63 7.44
N ALA A 128 -10.60 -10.82 6.18
CA ALA A 128 -11.96 -10.52 5.75
C ALA A 128 -12.99 -11.42 6.46
N LYS A 129 -12.70 -12.71 6.59
CA LYS A 129 -13.52 -13.66 7.34
C LYS A 129 -13.68 -13.25 8.81
N ASP A 130 -12.57 -12.97 9.50
CA ASP A 130 -12.57 -12.51 10.89
C ASP A 130 -13.42 -11.25 11.10
N LEU A 131 -13.38 -10.31 10.14
CA LEU A 131 -14.19 -9.10 10.20
C LEU A 131 -15.68 -9.41 10.13
N VAL A 132 -16.10 -10.32 9.24
CA VAL A 132 -17.50 -10.76 9.13
C VAL A 132 -17.95 -11.50 10.38
N GLU A 133 -17.16 -12.47 10.86
CA GLU A 133 -17.48 -13.21 12.08
C GLU A 133 -17.62 -12.28 13.30
N ARG A 134 -16.76 -11.27 13.42
CA ARG A 134 -16.86 -10.29 14.51
C ARG A 134 -18.11 -9.43 14.42
N GLU A 135 -18.61 -9.13 13.22
CA GLU A 135 -19.89 -8.41 13.08
C GLU A 135 -21.07 -9.32 13.46
N GLU A 136 -21.03 -10.60 13.10
CA GLU A 136 -22.08 -11.57 13.45
C GLU A 136 -22.18 -11.85 14.97
N HIS A 137 -21.06 -11.80 15.70
CA HIS A 137 -21.03 -11.99 17.16
C HIS A 137 -21.34 -10.73 17.97
N LYS A 138 -21.64 -9.58 17.34
CA LYS A 138 -22.07 -8.34 18.03
C LYS A 138 -23.58 -8.30 18.31
N ILE A 139 -24.28 -9.42 18.14
CA ILE A 139 -25.72 -9.58 18.39
C ILE A 139 -25.96 -10.04 19.84
#